data_AF-A0A7S2A281-F1
#
_entry.id   AF-A0A7S2A281-F1
#
_cell.length_a   1.000
_cell.length_b   1.000
_cell.length_c   1.000
_cell.angle_alpha   90.00
_cell.angle_beta   90.00
_cell.angle_gamma   90.00
#
_symmetry.space_group_name_H-M   'P 1'
#
loop_
_entity.id
_entity.type
_entity.pdbx_description
1 polymer ?
#
loop_
_entity_poly.entity_id
_entity_poly.type
_entity_poly.pdbx_seq_one_letter_code
_entity_poly.pdbx_strand_id
1 'polypeptide(L)'
;NTLLVIQFFKYLWDCGLLWFSFRQRCWQWDTKIIESKSIFKDAADLLSEKILFLPKDIQFKLKKMACIGSQCDITILHLICNSNDSNKHPPHTLSKLDIAVEEGLVRKNGPEYCFAHD
;
A
#
# COMPACT_ATOMS: atom_id res chain seq x y z
N ASN A 1 -2.06 -12.59 -12.34
CA ASN A 1 -1.89 -11.20 -11.86
C ASN A 1 -0.55 -11.10 -11.14
N THR A 2 0.47 -10.51 -11.77
CA THR A 2 1.84 -10.45 -11.23
C THR A 2 1.96 -9.57 -9.99
N LEU A 3 1.19 -8.48 -9.92
CA LEU A 3 1.16 -7.58 -8.76
C LEU A 3 0.70 -8.33 -7.50
N LEU A 4 -0.35 -9.14 -7.62
CA LEU A 4 -0.88 -9.94 -6.51
C LEU A 4 0.20 -10.85 -5.90
N VAL A 5 0.96 -11.54 -6.76
CA VAL A 5 2.03 -12.44 -6.31
C VAL A 5 3.11 -11.66 -5.57
N ILE A 6 3.57 -10.53 -6.12
CA ILE A 6 4.58 -9.68 -5.47
C ILE A 6 4.08 -9.17 -4.12
N GLN A 7 2.83 -8.68 -4.06
CA GLN A 7 2.24 -8.15 -2.84
C GLN A 7 2.03 -9.24 -1.78
N PHE A 8 1.70 -10.45 -2.20
CA PHE A 8 1.54 -11.58 -1.31
C PHE A 8 2.88 -11.98 -0.67
N PHE A 9 3.96 -12.08 -1.46
CA PHE A 9 5.29 -12.35 -0.92
C PHE A 9 5.79 -11.26 0.03
N LYS A 10 5.54 -9.97 -0.30
CA LYS A 10 5.82 -8.86 0.61
C LYS A 10 5.04 -9.00 1.92
N TYR A 11 3.74 -9.24 1.85
CA TYR A 11 2.90 -9.45 3.03
C TYR A 11 3.43 -10.58 3.94
N LEU A 12 3.81 -11.71 3.35
CA LEU A 12 4.37 -12.83 4.11
C LEU A 12 5.67 -12.45 4.81
N TRP A 13 6.54 -11.69 4.13
CA TRP A 13 7.76 -11.17 4.72
C TRP A 13 7.48 -10.19 5.87
N ASP A 14 6.61 -9.21 5.65
CA ASP A 14 6.28 -8.17 6.63
C ASP A 14 5.63 -8.77 7.89
N CYS A 15 4.83 -9.83 7.72
CA CYS A 15 4.22 -10.57 8.82
C CYS A 15 5.16 -11.59 9.50
N GLY A 16 6.40 -11.75 9.01
CA GLY A 16 7.35 -12.76 9.50
C GLY A 16 6.95 -14.21 9.20
N LEU A 17 6.03 -14.41 8.24
CA LEU A 17 5.56 -15.74 7.79
C LEU A 17 6.47 -16.34 6.72
N LEU A 18 7.33 -15.52 6.12
CA LEU A 18 8.37 -15.90 5.18
C LEU A 18 9.68 -15.26 5.65
N TRP A 19 10.72 -16.06 5.83
CA TRP A 19 12.04 -15.58 6.23
C TRP A 19 13.15 -16.41 5.58
N PHE A 20 14.34 -15.82 5.46
CA PHE A 20 15.51 -16.56 4.98
C PHE A 20 16.26 -17.19 6.15
N SER A 21 16.38 -18.53 6.15
CA SER A 21 17.12 -19.26 7.17
C SER A 21 18.58 -19.38 6.76
N PHE A 22 19.47 -18.60 7.40
CA PHE A 22 20.92 -18.69 7.15
C PHE A 22 21.49 -20.08 7.46
N ARG A 23 20.94 -20.75 8.47
CA ARG A 23 21.35 -22.11 8.86
C ARG A 23 21.05 -23.13 7.76
N GLN A 24 19.87 -23.02 7.14
CA GLN A 24 19.45 -23.96 6.08
C GLN A 24 19.78 -23.46 4.67
N ARG A 25 20.22 -22.20 4.53
CA ARG A 25 20.49 -21.50 3.27
C ARG A 25 19.31 -21.53 2.30
N CYS A 26 18.09 -21.48 2.84
CA CYS A 26 16.86 -21.50 2.07
C CYS A 26 15.81 -20.59 2.71
N TRP A 27 14.83 -20.22 1.89
CA TRP A 27 13.61 -19.58 2.35
C TRP A 27 12.78 -20.57 3.15
N GLN A 28 12.23 -20.11 4.27
CA GLN A 28 11.34 -20.87 5.13
C GLN A 28 10.03 -20.12 5.33
N TRP A 29 8.97 -20.91 5.48
CA TRP A 29 7.62 -20.44 5.70
C TRP A 29 6.82 -21.53 6.41
N ASP A 30 5.74 -21.14 7.09
CA ASP A 30 4.80 -22.08 7.70
C ASP A 30 3.49 -22.09 6.92
N THR A 31 3.26 -23.15 6.14
CA THR A 31 2.05 -23.27 5.31
C THR A 31 0.78 -23.33 6.13
N LYS A 32 0.79 -23.91 7.34
CA LYS A 32 -0.43 -24.01 8.17
C LYS A 32 -0.83 -22.64 8.70
N ILE A 33 0.14 -21.84 9.14
CA ILE A 33 -0.12 -20.47 9.58
C ILE A 33 -0.57 -19.63 8.38
N ILE A 34 0.09 -19.77 7.23
CA ILE A 34 -0.27 -19.05 6.01
C ILE A 34 -1.69 -19.41 5.58
N GLU A 35 -2.04 -20.69 5.52
CA GLU A 35 -3.39 -21.16 5.13
C GLU A 35 -4.47 -20.67 6.11
N SER A 36 -4.17 -20.61 7.41
CA SER A 36 -5.11 -20.06 8.40
C SER A 36 -5.30 -18.54 8.29
N LYS A 37 -4.29 -17.82 7.78
CA LYS A 37 -4.34 -16.37 7.52
C LYS A 37 -4.80 -16.03 6.10
N SER A 38 -4.65 -16.94 5.13
CA SER A 38 -4.96 -16.73 3.73
C SER A 38 -6.46 -16.82 3.51
N ILE A 39 -7.15 -15.80 4.01
CA ILE A 39 -8.57 -15.55 3.75
C ILE A 39 -8.70 -14.67 2.50
N PHE A 40 -7.60 -14.19 1.92
CA PHE A 40 -7.61 -13.35 0.72
C PHE A 40 -8.23 -14.09 -0.46
N LYS A 41 -9.49 -13.78 -0.78
CA LYS A 41 -10.22 -14.41 -1.89
C LYS A 41 -9.82 -13.79 -3.22
N ASP A 42 -9.37 -12.55 -3.19
CA ASP A 42 -8.94 -11.79 -4.35
C ASP A 42 -7.85 -10.76 -4.03
N ALA A 43 -7.46 -10.00 -5.05
CA ALA A 43 -6.48 -8.94 -4.89
C ALA A 43 -6.98 -7.78 -4.02
N ALA A 44 -8.30 -7.52 -3.99
CA ALA A 44 -8.86 -6.43 -3.21
C ALA A 44 -8.73 -6.71 -1.70
N ASP A 45 -8.92 -7.94 -1.26
CA ASP A 45 -8.75 -8.33 0.14
C ASP A 45 -7.31 -8.10 0.61
N LEU A 46 -6.32 -8.60 -0.14
CA LEU A 46 -4.90 -8.44 0.21
C LEU A 46 -4.48 -6.97 0.21
N LEU A 47 -4.85 -6.22 -0.83
CA LEU A 47 -4.48 -4.81 -0.94
C LEU A 47 -5.16 -3.96 0.13
N SER A 48 -6.41 -4.30 0.50
CA SER A 48 -7.11 -3.66 1.61
C SER A 48 -6.39 -3.89 2.94
N GLU A 49 -5.93 -5.13 3.20
CA GLU A 49 -5.18 -5.41 4.43
C GLU A 49 -3.85 -4.67 4.46
N LYS A 50 -3.13 -4.59 3.32
CA LYS A 50 -1.92 -3.76 3.20
C LYS A 50 -2.19 -2.28 3.45
N ILE A 51 -3.31 -1.74 2.96
CA ILE A 51 -3.71 -0.36 3.26
C ILE A 51 -3.96 -0.20 4.77
N LEU A 52 -4.56 -1.18 5.44
CA LEU A 52 -4.80 -1.12 6.89
C LEU A 52 -3.52 -1.11 7.73
N PHE A 53 -2.42 -1.68 7.22
CA PHE A 53 -1.10 -1.59 7.87
C PHE A 53 -0.44 -0.21 7.74
N LEU A 54 -0.88 0.62 6.79
CA LEU A 54 -0.35 1.97 6.65
C LEU A 54 -0.80 2.89 7.78
N PRO A 55 -0.01 3.92 8.13
CA PRO A 55 -0.45 5.02 9.00
C PRO A 55 -1.81 5.60 8.57
N LYS A 56 -2.68 5.92 9.55
CA LYS A 56 -4.04 6.44 9.31
C LYS A 56 -4.09 7.65 8.38
N ASP A 57 -3.09 8.53 8.46
CA ASP A 57 -2.96 9.69 7.59
C ASP A 57 -2.88 9.30 6.11
N ILE A 58 -2.17 8.20 5.79
CA ILE A 58 -1.99 7.72 4.43
C ILE A 58 -3.26 7.01 3.97
N GLN A 59 -3.87 6.19 4.82
CA GLN A 59 -5.16 5.57 4.54
C GLN A 59 -6.23 6.61 4.16
N PHE A 60 -6.28 7.73 4.90
CA PHE A 60 -7.22 8.80 4.63
C PHE A 60 -6.98 9.46 3.26
N LYS A 61 -5.72 9.68 2.89
CA LYS A 61 -5.36 10.22 1.57
C LYS A 61 -5.70 9.26 0.43
N LEU A 62 -5.41 7.97 0.58
CA LEU A 62 -5.77 6.94 -0.39
C LEU A 62 -7.29 6.86 -0.57
N LYS A 63 -8.07 6.96 0.52
CA LYS A 63 -9.54 7.04 0.45
C LYS A 63 -10.01 8.27 -0.33
N LYS A 64 -9.44 9.45 -0.06
CA LYS A 64 -9.77 10.68 -0.80
C LYS A 64 -9.40 10.58 -2.28
N MET A 65 -8.26 9.96 -2.61
CA MET A 65 -7.86 9.68 -3.99
C MET A 65 -8.87 8.75 -4.69
N ALA A 66 -9.26 7.65 -4.05
CA ALA A 66 -10.22 6.70 -4.59
C ALA A 66 -11.61 7.31 -4.89
N CYS A 67 -12.00 8.38 -4.18
CA CYS A 67 -13.23 9.11 -4.46
C CYS A 67 -13.19 9.88 -5.80
N ILE A 68 -12.00 10.18 -6.33
CA ILE A 68 -11.83 10.89 -7.61
C ILE A 68 -11.74 9.89 -8.76
N GLY A 69 -11.02 8.79 -8.54
CA GLY A 69 -10.84 7.74 -9.54
C GLY A 69 -9.58 6.92 -9.29
N SER A 70 -9.21 6.10 -10.28
CA SER A 70 -7.99 5.26 -10.26
C SER A 70 -6.69 6.07 -10.37
N GLN A 71 -6.78 7.31 -10.86
CA GLN A 71 -5.67 8.23 -11.09
C GLN A 71 -6.04 9.64 -10.61
N CYS A 72 -5.07 10.35 -10.04
CA CYS A 72 -5.27 11.71 -9.56
C CYS A 72 -4.00 12.55 -9.70
N ASP A 73 -4.16 13.79 -10.17
CA ASP A 73 -3.08 14.79 -10.23
C ASP A 73 -2.71 15.26 -8.81
N ILE A 74 -1.42 15.48 -8.59
CA ILE A 74 -0.85 15.93 -7.32
C ILE A 74 -1.46 17.24 -6.81
N THR A 75 -1.84 18.15 -7.71
CA THR A 75 -2.49 19.42 -7.37
C THR A 75 -3.88 19.20 -6.80
N ILE A 76 -4.64 18.28 -7.39
CA ILE A 76 -5.98 17.90 -6.91
C ILE A 76 -5.86 17.15 -5.58
N LEU A 77 -4.90 16.22 -5.46
CA LEU A 77 -4.60 15.54 -4.20
C LEU A 77 -4.27 16.53 -3.08
N HIS A 78 -3.49 17.57 -3.38
CA HIS A 78 -3.20 18.62 -2.42
C HIS A 78 -4.45 19.38 -1.98
N LEU A 79 -5.31 19.77 -2.93
CA LEU A 79 -6.55 20.49 -2.65
C LEU A 79 -7.46 19.66 -1.73
N ILE A 80 -7.71 18.40 -2.07
CA ILE A 80 -8.64 17.55 -1.32
C ILE A 80 -8.04 17.09 0.01
N CYS A 81 -6.72 16.91 0.12
CA CYS A 81 -6.12 16.43 1.37
C CYS A 81 -5.95 17.56 2.39
N ASN A 82 -5.74 18.80 1.93
CA ASN A 82 -5.52 19.97 2.79
C ASN A 82 -6.82 20.73 3.13
N SER A 83 -7.95 20.42 2.50
CA SER A 83 -9.23 21.12 2.70
C SER A 83 -9.83 21.03 4.11
N ASN A 84 -9.27 20.19 5.00
CA ASN A 84 -9.75 20.02 6.37
C ASN A 84 -8.77 20.54 7.44
N ASP A 85 -7.59 21.05 7.05
CA ASP A 85 -6.55 21.49 7.98
C ASP A 85 -6.24 22.97 7.73
N SER A 86 -7.13 23.84 8.22
CA SER A 86 -7.06 25.30 8.10
C SER A 86 -5.87 25.95 8.82
N ASN A 87 -4.84 25.20 9.23
CA ASN A 87 -3.69 25.76 9.93
C ASN A 87 -2.31 25.14 9.63
N LYS A 88 -2.12 24.34 8.58
CA LYS A 88 -0.77 23.84 8.20
C LYS A 88 -0.53 23.68 6.70
N HIS A 89 0.40 24.48 6.16
CA HIS A 89 1.24 24.15 4.98
C HIS A 89 2.73 24.25 5.43
N PRO A 90 3.75 23.57 4.82
CA PRO A 90 3.86 22.89 3.51
C PRO A 90 4.62 21.51 3.56
N PRO A 91 5.55 21.16 2.64
CA PRO A 91 5.47 20.13 1.57
C PRO A 91 5.47 18.64 1.98
N HIS A 92 5.53 18.32 3.28
CA HIS A 92 5.68 16.94 3.79
C HIS A 92 4.41 16.08 3.69
N THR A 93 3.31 16.65 3.20
CA THR A 93 2.06 15.89 2.98
C THR A 93 2.21 14.87 1.85
N LEU A 94 3.02 15.16 0.83
CA LEU A 94 3.33 14.24 -0.27
C LEU A 94 4.38 13.19 0.11
N SER A 95 5.33 13.53 0.98
CA SER A 95 6.36 12.58 1.44
C SER A 95 5.76 11.38 2.18
N LYS A 96 4.50 11.48 2.63
CA LYS A 96 3.77 10.35 3.21
C LYS A 96 3.12 9.45 2.15
N LEU A 97 2.81 9.94 0.96
CA LEU A 97 2.24 9.12 -0.12
C LEU A 97 3.33 8.28 -0.82
N ASP A 98 4.58 8.72 -0.75
CA ASP A 98 5.74 7.94 -1.21
C ASP A 98 5.83 6.58 -0.48
N ILE A 99 5.39 6.49 0.77
CA ILE A 99 5.27 5.20 1.49
C ILE A 99 4.29 4.26 0.79
N ALA A 100 3.16 4.77 0.29
CA ALA A 100 2.22 3.94 -0.49
C ALA A 100 2.81 3.52 -1.85
N VAL A 101 3.76 4.30 -2.38
CA VAL A 101 4.52 3.96 -3.58
C VAL A 101 5.56 2.87 -3.28
N GLU A 102 6.29 2.99 -2.18
CA GLU A 102 7.25 1.97 -1.70
C GLU A 102 6.56 0.63 -1.39
N GLU A 103 5.37 0.70 -0.80
CA GLU A 103 4.51 -0.47 -0.57
C GLU A 103 3.96 -1.07 -1.87
N GLY A 104 4.09 -0.37 -3.01
CA GLY A 104 3.61 -0.80 -4.32
C GLY A 104 2.09 -0.81 -4.43
N LEU A 105 1.40 0.00 -3.61
CA LEU A 105 -0.05 0.21 -3.67
C LEU A 105 -0.41 1.30 -4.68
N VAL A 106 0.49 2.26 -4.86
CA VAL A 106 0.34 3.41 -5.76
C VAL A 106 1.59 3.50 -6.65
N ARG A 107 1.43 3.97 -7.89
CA ARG A 107 2.53 4.37 -8.78
C ARG A 107 2.48 5.87 -8.98
N LYS A 108 3.66 6.47 -9.16
CA LYS A 108 3.80 7.88 -9.50
C LYS A 108 4.27 8.01 -10.95
N ASN A 109 3.45 8.65 -11.79
CA ASN A 109 3.74 8.94 -13.19
C ASN A 109 3.85 10.46 -13.36
N GLY A 110 5.04 11.01 -13.18
CA GLY A 110 5.23 12.47 -13.22
C GLY A 110 4.43 13.19 -12.13
N PRO A 111 3.48 14.09 -12.47
CA PRO A 111 2.62 14.76 -11.50
C PRO A 111 1.42 13.92 -11.04
N GLU A 112 1.23 12.70 -11.56
CA GLU A 112 0.04 11.91 -11.28
C GLU A 112 0.34 10.71 -10.39
N TYR A 113 -0.62 10.34 -9.56
CA TYR A 113 -0.62 9.12 -8.75
C TYR A 113 -1.74 8.20 -9.23
N CYS A 114 -1.42 6.92 -9.44
CA CYS A 114 -2.38 5.89 -9.88
C CYS A 114 -2.32 4.68 -8.95
N PHE A 115 -3.44 4.01 -8.69
CA PHE A 115 -3.38 2.71 -8.01
C PHE A 115 -2.59 1.70 -8.85
N ALA A 116 -1.78 0.88 -8.19
CA ALA A 116 -0.89 -0.05 -8.88
C ALA A 116 -1.62 -1.25 -9.51
N HIS A 117 -2.83 -1.54 -9.03
CA HIS A 117 -3.67 -2.65 -9.49
C HIS A 117 -4.51 -2.34 -10.72
N ASP A 118 -4.67 -1.06 -11.05
CA ASP A 118 -5.35 -0.56 -12.25
C ASP A 118 -4.36 -0.39 -13.40
#